data_AF-A0A101XL99-F1
#
_entry.id   AF-A0A101XL99-F1
#
_cell.length_a   1.000
_cell.length_b   1.000
_cell.length_c   1.000
_cell.angle_alpha   90.00
_cell.angle_beta   90.00
_cell.angle_gamma   90.00
#
_symmetry.space_group_name_H-M   'P 1'
#
loop_
_entity.id
_entity.type
_entity.pdbx_description
1 polymer ?
#
loop_
_entity_poly.entity_id
_entity_poly.type
_entity_poly.pdbx_seq_one_letter_code
_entity_poly.pdbx_strand_id
1 'polypeptide(L)'
;MIAGKITYDWIGLSEAQLKVVNSTPGWSSFALPVFSVMGIAINPHYYPWNIPQVREAICDVINRTEVAAAWGLAISKPAYYPNPVIPGTEDTYPPDVRQFITSCSYNPSKAAQMLQSLGFYKKEDTGTHQMGLN
;
A
#
# COMPACT_ATOMS: atom_id res chain seq x y z
N MET A 1 12.77 18.50 -13.37
CA MET A 1 13.53 17.67 -14.30
C MET A 1 13.30 18.12 -15.75
N ILE A 2 12.19 17.72 -16.39
CA ILE A 2 11.89 18.01 -17.81
C ILE A 2 11.81 19.51 -18.14
N ALA A 3 11.43 20.36 -17.18
CA ALA A 3 11.43 21.82 -17.34
C ALA A 3 12.84 22.47 -17.35
N GLY A 4 13.92 21.69 -17.40
CA GLY A 4 15.30 22.19 -17.47
C GLY A 4 15.85 22.81 -16.18
N LYS A 5 15.12 22.73 -15.07
CA LYS A 5 15.52 23.36 -13.78
C LYS A 5 16.50 22.53 -12.93
N ILE A 6 16.64 21.25 -13.25
CA ILE A 6 17.57 20.32 -12.59
C ILE A 6 18.12 19.37 -13.66
N THR A 7 19.30 18.80 -13.41
CA THR A 7 19.99 17.86 -14.33
C THR A 7 20.00 16.41 -13.83
N TYR A 8 19.56 16.17 -12.59
CA TYR A 8 19.46 14.87 -11.96
C TYR A 8 18.32 14.89 -10.95
N ASP A 9 17.67 13.75 -10.75
CA ASP A 9 16.69 13.56 -9.67
C ASP A 9 16.67 12.09 -9.24
N TRP A 10 16.31 11.85 -7.98
CA TRP A 10 16.01 10.52 -7.46
C TRP A 10 14.59 10.54 -6.90
N ILE A 11 13.66 10.02 -7.70
CA ILE A 11 12.23 10.05 -7.41
C ILE A 11 11.56 8.72 -7.75
N GLY A 12 10.49 8.40 -7.03
CA GLY A 12 9.59 7.31 -7.40
C GLY A 12 8.64 7.74 -8.51
N LEU A 13 8.69 7.06 -9.65
CA LEU A 13 7.82 7.29 -10.80
C LEU A 13 7.13 5.98 -11.19
N SER A 14 5.89 6.07 -11.69
CA SER A 14 5.22 4.93 -12.32
C SER A 14 5.83 4.63 -13.68
N GLU A 15 5.61 3.43 -14.21
CA GLU A 15 6.09 3.03 -15.53
C GLU A 15 5.56 3.96 -16.63
N ALA A 16 4.33 4.46 -16.49
CA ALA A 16 3.77 5.45 -17.41
C ALA A 16 4.56 6.77 -17.39
N GLN A 17 4.98 7.23 -16.20
CA GLN A 17 5.80 8.43 -16.07
C GLN A 17 7.23 8.19 -16.59
N LEU A 18 7.82 7.01 -16.38
CA LEU A 18 9.11 6.65 -16.96
C LEU A 18 9.09 6.64 -18.49
N LYS A 19 7.98 6.22 -19.11
CA LYS A 19 7.80 6.31 -20.58
C LYS A 19 7.89 7.76 -21.08
N VAL A 20 7.39 8.73 -20.32
CA VAL A 20 7.50 10.16 -20.66
C VAL A 20 8.94 10.65 -20.48
N VAL A 21 9.62 10.27 -19.39
CA VAL A 21 11.03 10.64 -19.16
C VAL A 21 11.91 10.10 -20.28
N ASN A 22 11.76 8.82 -20.63
CA ASN A 22 12.59 8.15 -21.64
C ASN A 22 12.29 8.60 -23.08
N SER A 23 11.12 9.21 -23.35
CA SER A 23 10.81 9.80 -24.65
C SER A 23 11.22 11.28 -24.76
N THR A 24 11.68 11.89 -23.66
CA THR A 24 12.11 13.29 -23.63
C THR A 24 13.58 13.41 -24.07
N PRO A 25 13.91 14.22 -25.10
CA PRO A 25 15.29 14.40 -25.53
C PRO A 25 16.23 14.86 -24.41
N GLY A 26 17.40 14.23 -24.31
CA GLY A 26 18.41 14.54 -23.29
C GLY A 26 18.13 13.94 -21.91
N TRP A 27 17.04 13.18 -21.74
CA TRP A 27 16.71 12.49 -20.49
C TRP A 27 16.67 10.98 -20.68
N SER A 28 17.04 10.27 -19.63
CA SER A 28 16.91 8.82 -19.53
C SER A 28 16.67 8.46 -18.06
N SER A 29 16.05 7.32 -17.83
CA SER A 29 15.83 6.75 -16.51
C SER A 29 16.46 5.37 -16.42
N PHE A 30 16.89 5.02 -15.21
CA PHE A 30 17.25 3.67 -14.85
C PHE A 30 16.65 3.37 -13.48
N ALA A 31 16.13 2.16 -13.30
CA ALA A 31 15.59 1.71 -12.03
C ALA A 31 16.67 0.94 -11.26
N LEU A 32 16.84 1.27 -9.98
CA LEU A 32 17.67 0.50 -9.06
C LEU A 32 16.75 -0.27 -8.09
N PRO A 33 17.07 -1.53 -7.75
CA PRO A 33 16.45 -2.17 -6.60
C PRO A 33 16.71 -1.32 -5.36
N VAL A 34 15.65 -0.95 -4.65
CA VAL A 34 15.73 -0.18 -3.41
C VAL A 34 15.33 -1.07 -2.23
N PHE A 35 16.07 -0.96 -1.13
CA PHE A 35 15.75 -1.62 0.13
C PHE A 35 14.71 -0.81 0.92
N SER A 36 13.59 -0.49 0.28
CA SER A 36 12.50 0.29 0.85
C SER A 36 11.16 -0.25 0.38
N VAL A 37 10.16 -0.21 1.26
CA VAL A 37 8.78 -0.53 0.92
C VAL A 37 7.90 0.70 1.11
N MET A 38 6.96 0.90 0.19
CA MET A 38 5.89 1.88 0.36
C MET A 38 4.79 1.26 1.22
N GLY A 39 4.24 2.01 2.15
CA GLY A 39 3.25 1.50 3.10
C GLY A 39 2.32 2.57 3.64
N ILE A 40 1.34 2.12 4.42
CA ILE A 40 0.38 2.98 5.11
C ILE A 40 0.72 2.94 6.59
N ALA A 41 1.13 4.08 7.15
CA ALA A 41 1.27 4.25 8.59
C ALA A 41 -0.06 4.76 9.16
N ILE A 42 -0.61 4.02 10.12
CA ILE A 42 -1.88 4.35 10.76
C ILE A 42 -1.59 4.76 12.20
N ASN A 43 -2.12 5.90 12.62
CA ASN A 43 -2.00 6.32 14.01
C ASN A 43 -2.98 5.54 14.90
N PRO A 44 -2.49 4.64 15.78
CA PRO A 44 -3.36 3.79 16.59
C PRO A 44 -3.98 4.52 17.78
N HIS A 45 -3.73 5.81 17.98
CA HIS A 45 -4.28 6.58 19.10
C HIS A 45 -5.64 7.20 18.82
N TYR A 46 -6.13 7.15 17.58
CA TYR A 46 -7.40 7.74 17.18
C TYR A 46 -8.44 6.68 16.84
N TYR A 47 -9.68 6.87 17.23
CA TYR A 47 -10.79 6.02 16.79
C TYR A 47 -11.04 6.20 15.27
N PRO A 48 -11.33 5.12 14.50
CA PRO A 48 -11.46 3.72 14.92
C PRO A 48 -10.13 2.93 14.89
N TRP A 49 -9.02 3.58 14.55
CA TRP A 49 -7.71 2.96 14.41
C TRP A 49 -7.10 2.45 15.71
N ASN A 50 -7.63 2.83 16.87
CA ASN A 50 -7.27 2.26 18.15
C ASN A 50 -7.73 0.79 18.30
N ILE A 51 -8.67 0.33 17.49
CA ILE A 51 -9.14 -1.06 17.45
C ILE A 51 -8.21 -1.88 16.53
N PRO A 52 -7.45 -2.88 17.05
CA PRO A 52 -6.52 -3.67 16.24
C PRO A 52 -7.16 -4.33 15.02
N GLN A 53 -8.35 -4.91 15.19
CA GLN A 53 -9.10 -5.58 14.13
C GLN A 53 -9.47 -4.64 12.98
N VAL A 54 -9.73 -3.35 13.27
CA VAL A 54 -9.99 -2.36 12.22
C VAL A 54 -8.73 -2.13 11.36
N ARG A 55 -7.54 -2.18 11.96
CA ARG A 55 -6.28 -2.12 11.23
C ARG A 55 -5.98 -3.42 10.49
N GLU A 56 -6.30 -4.57 11.07
CA GLU A 56 -6.15 -5.88 10.41
C GLU A 56 -7.03 -5.99 9.16
N ALA A 57 -8.25 -5.44 9.19
CA ALA A 57 -9.13 -5.40 8.03
C ALA A 57 -8.47 -4.74 6.79
N ILE A 58 -7.47 -3.87 6.98
CA ILE A 58 -6.72 -3.26 5.86
C ILE A 58 -5.87 -4.29 5.11
N CYS A 59 -5.37 -5.34 5.77
CA CYS A 59 -4.75 -6.47 5.08
C CYS A 59 -5.70 -7.08 4.05
N ASP A 60 -6.98 -7.19 4.42
CA ASP A 60 -7.98 -7.92 3.67
C ASP A 60 -8.65 -7.10 2.54
N VAL A 61 -8.64 -5.75 2.59
CA VAL A 61 -9.30 -4.90 1.56
C VAL A 61 -8.37 -4.35 0.48
N ILE A 62 -7.05 -4.34 0.69
CA ILE A 62 -6.11 -3.79 -0.30
C ILE A 62 -5.64 -4.92 -1.24
N ASN A 63 -6.05 -4.85 -2.51
CA ASN A 63 -5.48 -5.67 -3.56
C ASN A 63 -4.07 -5.16 -3.93
N ARG A 64 -3.06 -5.73 -3.29
CA ARG A 64 -1.65 -5.31 -3.44
C ARG A 64 -1.09 -5.59 -4.84
N THR A 65 -1.62 -6.58 -5.54
CA THR A 65 -1.27 -6.85 -6.95
C THR A 65 -1.74 -5.71 -7.84
N GLU A 66 -2.98 -5.26 -7.66
CA GLU A 66 -3.51 -4.11 -8.40
C GLU A 66 -2.78 -2.81 -8.06
N VAL A 67 -2.44 -2.58 -6.77
CA VAL A 67 -1.62 -1.43 -6.37
C VAL A 67 -0.28 -1.43 -7.08
N ALA A 68 0.44 -2.57 -7.11
CA ALA A 68 1.71 -2.66 -7.83
C ALA A 68 1.52 -2.46 -9.34
N ALA A 69 0.46 -3.04 -9.91
CA ALA A 69 0.14 -2.90 -11.34
C ALA A 69 -0.16 -1.45 -11.73
N ALA A 70 -0.80 -0.66 -10.87
CA ALA A 70 -1.05 0.76 -11.10
C ALA A 70 0.25 1.58 -11.22
N TRP A 71 1.35 1.10 -10.63
CA TRP A 71 2.68 1.69 -10.77
C TRP A 71 3.52 1.05 -11.89
N GLY A 72 3.09 -0.08 -12.44
CA GLY A 72 3.78 -0.85 -13.47
C GLY A 72 4.63 -1.98 -12.89
N LEU A 73 4.30 -3.22 -13.26
CA LEU A 73 4.91 -4.44 -12.70
C LEU A 73 6.39 -4.64 -13.12
N ALA A 74 6.87 -3.90 -14.12
CA ALA A 74 8.28 -3.92 -14.50
C ALA A 74 9.19 -3.29 -13.43
N ILE A 75 8.66 -2.35 -12.64
CA ILE A 75 9.43 -1.55 -11.67
C ILE A 75 8.87 -1.60 -10.24
N SER A 76 7.64 -2.09 -10.08
CA SER A 76 6.95 -2.19 -8.79
C SER A 76 6.55 -3.63 -8.52
N LYS A 77 6.74 -4.08 -7.28
CA LYS A 77 6.34 -5.40 -6.80
C LYS A 77 5.31 -5.28 -5.69
N PRO A 78 4.32 -6.20 -5.61
CA PRO A 78 3.40 -6.22 -4.49
C PRO A 78 4.13 -6.41 -3.15
N ALA A 79 3.81 -5.57 -2.16
CA ALA A 79 4.31 -5.68 -0.80
C ALA A 79 3.26 -6.38 0.09
N TYR A 80 3.39 -7.71 0.25
CA TYR A 80 2.38 -8.54 0.92
C TYR A 80 2.38 -8.45 2.44
N TYR A 81 3.45 -7.92 3.05
CA TYR A 81 3.55 -7.84 4.51
C TYR A 81 3.10 -6.46 4.99
N PRO A 82 2.37 -6.39 6.13
CA PRO A 82 2.05 -5.11 6.77
C PRO A 82 3.27 -4.52 7.48
N ASN A 83 4.26 -5.35 7.81
CA ASN A 83 5.56 -4.96 8.35
C ASN A 83 6.50 -4.49 7.23
N PRO A 84 7.54 -3.69 7.53
CA PRO A 84 8.52 -3.22 6.56
C PRO A 84 9.49 -4.33 6.14
N VAL A 85 8.96 -5.37 5.51
CA VAL A 85 9.69 -6.53 4.99
C VAL A 85 9.80 -6.38 3.48
N ILE A 86 11.03 -6.42 2.97
CA ILE A 86 11.28 -6.29 1.54
C ILE A 86 10.91 -7.61 0.86
N PRO A 87 10.04 -7.61 -0.17
CA PRO A 87 9.65 -8.83 -0.86
C PRO A 87 10.87 -9.61 -1.40
N GLY A 88 10.93 -10.91 -1.11
CA GLY A 88 12.05 -11.78 -1.48
C GLY A 88 13.22 -11.80 -0.50
N THR A 89 13.09 -11.13 0.66
CA THR A 89 14.11 -11.13 1.73
C THR A 89 13.66 -11.84 3.01
N GLU A 90 12.49 -12.46 3.01
CA GLU A 90 11.85 -13.07 4.19
C GLU A 90 12.76 -14.13 4.83
N ASP A 91 13.41 -14.94 4.01
CA ASP A 91 14.33 -15.99 4.46
C ASP A 91 15.68 -15.44 4.97
N THR A 92 15.93 -14.14 4.86
CA THR A 92 17.14 -13.51 5.43
C THR A 92 16.96 -13.14 6.90
N TYR A 93 15.71 -13.10 7.39
CA TYR A 93 15.44 -12.78 8.79
C TYR A 93 15.74 -14.00 9.69
N PRO A 94 16.18 -13.76 10.95
CA PRO A 94 16.36 -14.81 11.95
C PRO A 94 15.08 -15.65 12.16
N PRO A 95 15.17 -16.97 12.44
CA PRO A 95 13.99 -17.84 12.58
C PRO A 95 12.97 -17.36 13.62
N ASP A 96 13.44 -16.79 14.72
CA ASP A 96 12.61 -16.20 15.80
C ASP A 96 11.90 -14.91 15.37
N VAL A 97 12.32 -14.26 14.29
CA VAL A 97 11.64 -13.09 13.70
C VAL A 97 10.63 -13.50 12.65
N ARG A 98 10.88 -14.58 11.90
CA ARG A 98 10.01 -15.02 10.79
C ARG A 98 8.57 -15.29 11.21
N GLN A 99 8.34 -15.71 12.46
CA GLN A 99 6.99 -15.91 13.02
C GLN A 99 6.13 -14.64 13.00
N PHE A 100 6.74 -13.45 12.98
CA PHE A 100 6.04 -12.17 12.93
C PHE A 100 5.81 -11.67 11.49
N ILE A 101 6.40 -12.34 10.49
CA ILE A 101 6.25 -12.00 9.06
C ILE A 101 4.98 -12.67 8.54
N THR A 102 3.84 -12.09 8.86
CA THR A 102 2.53 -12.60 8.40
C THR A 102 2.09 -11.84 7.16
N SER A 103 1.79 -12.56 6.08
CA SER A 103 1.31 -11.95 4.84
C SER A 103 -0.16 -11.54 4.94
N CYS A 104 -0.50 -10.40 4.35
CA CYS A 104 -1.87 -10.01 4.08
C CYS A 104 -2.38 -10.72 2.83
N SER A 105 -3.68 -11.04 2.80
CA SER A 105 -4.37 -11.63 1.65
C SER A 105 -5.59 -10.81 1.28
N TYR A 106 -5.85 -10.59 -0.01
CA TYR A 106 -7.04 -9.85 -0.43
C TYR A 106 -8.32 -10.69 -0.24
N ASN A 107 -9.17 -10.28 0.71
CA ASN A 107 -10.46 -10.88 1.00
C ASN A 107 -11.43 -9.84 1.59
N PRO A 108 -12.06 -8.99 0.75
CA PRO A 108 -12.97 -7.95 1.21
C PRO A 108 -14.17 -8.47 2.01
N SER A 109 -14.64 -9.69 1.73
CA SER A 109 -15.74 -10.31 2.47
C SER A 109 -15.37 -10.58 3.93
N LYS A 110 -14.15 -11.07 4.17
CA LYS A 110 -13.63 -11.28 5.52
C LYS A 110 -13.47 -9.95 6.27
N ALA A 111 -12.95 -8.92 5.61
CA ALA A 111 -12.88 -7.58 6.19
C ALA A 111 -14.26 -7.05 6.57
N ALA A 112 -15.26 -7.20 5.69
CA ALA A 112 -16.61 -6.75 5.94
C ALA A 112 -17.24 -7.47 7.15
N GLN A 113 -17.10 -8.80 7.24
CA GLN A 113 -17.57 -9.58 8.39
C GLN A 113 -16.91 -9.14 9.69
N MET A 114 -15.59 -8.93 9.68
CA MET A 114 -14.83 -8.46 10.85
C MET A 114 -15.32 -7.07 11.30
N LEU A 115 -15.43 -6.13 10.37
CA LEU A 115 -15.88 -4.77 10.66
C LEU A 115 -17.34 -4.74 11.17
N GLN A 116 -18.24 -5.53 10.57
CA GLN A 116 -19.62 -5.68 11.04
C GLN A 116 -19.71 -6.25 12.45
N SER A 117 -18.85 -7.22 12.81
CA SER A 117 -18.81 -7.79 14.16
C SER A 117 -18.40 -6.77 15.24
N LEU A 118 -17.73 -5.69 14.83
CA LEU A 118 -17.30 -4.58 15.68
C LEU A 118 -18.30 -3.41 15.66
N GLY A 119 -19.44 -3.56 14.98
CA GLY A 119 -20.46 -2.52 14.87
C GLY A 119 -20.27 -1.53 13.70
N PHE A 120 -19.31 -1.77 12.80
CA PHE A 120 -19.14 -0.95 11.59
C PHE A 120 -20.03 -1.49 10.48
N TYR A 121 -21.12 -0.79 10.21
CA TYR A 121 -22.04 -1.11 9.12
C TYR A 121 -21.96 -0.06 8.02
N LYS A 122 -22.16 -0.51 6.77
CA LYS A 122 -22.39 0.41 5.66
C LYS A 122 -23.71 1.15 5.97
N LYS A 123 -23.67 2.47 6.08
CA LYS A 123 -24.91 3.26 6.11
C LYS A 123 -25.61 3.07 4.76
N GLU A 124 -26.89 2.75 4.79
CA GLU A 124 -27.73 2.89 3.61
C GLU A 124 -27.77 4.36 3.23
N ASP A 125 -27.51 4.65 1.96
CA ASP A 125 -27.48 6.02 1.46
C ASP A 125 -28.92 6.49 1.24
N THR A 126 -29.58 6.95 2.31
CA THR A 126 -30.97 7.44 2.28
C THR A 126 -31.08 8.88 1.75
N GLY A 127 -30.06 9.40 1.06
CA GLY A 127 -30.09 10.72 0.43
C GLY A 127 -30.23 11.90 1.39
N THR A 128 -30.06 11.70 2.69
CA THR A 128 -30.15 12.76 3.70
C THR A 128 -28.88 12.79 4.55
N HIS A 129 -28.05 13.80 4.30
CA HIS A 129 -26.83 14.09 5.05
C HIS A 129 -27.17 14.45 6.51
N GLN A 130 -27.23 13.47 7.42
CA GLN A 130 -26.96 13.71 8.84
C GLN A 130 -26.20 12.53 9.47
N MET A 131 -24.99 12.81 9.94
CA MET A 131 -24.19 11.88 10.72
C MET A 131 -24.70 11.85 12.17
N GLY A 132 -25.53 10.85 12.49
CA GLY A 132 -25.73 10.39 13.87
C GLY A 132 -24.79 9.23 14.20
N LEU A 133 -24.11 9.33 15.34
CA LEU A 133 -23.57 8.22 16.13
C LEU A 133 -24.76 7.55 16.86
N ASN A 134 -24.81 6.23 16.89
CA ASN A 134 -25.64 5.50 17.86
C ASN A 134 -24.89 5.43 19.19
#